data_AF-A0A967K2L2-F1
#
_entry.id   AF-A0A967K2L2-F1
#
_cell.length_a   1.000
_cell.length_b   1.000
_cell.length_c   1.000
_cell.angle_alpha   90.00
_cell.angle_beta   90.00
_cell.angle_gamma   90.00
#
_symmetry.space_group_name_H-M   'P 1'
#
loop_
_entity.id
_entity.type
_entity.pdbx_description
1 polymer ?
#
loop_
_entity_poly.entity_id
_entity_poly.type
_entity_poly.pdbx_seq_one_letter_code
_entity_poly.pdbx_strand_id
1 'polypeptide(L)' 'GKIFYGCSRYPKCDYAVWNKPVNKECPSCGHYFMLEKNTKKDGLHFKCPECNFVEKVEEKETAERLENAVK' A
#
# COMPACT_ATOMS: atom_id res chain seq x y z
N GLY A 1 10.04 -18.84 -3.37
CA GLY A 1 9.10 -18.36 -2.35
C GLY A 1 8.53 -17.03 -2.79
N LYS A 2 7.25 -16.76 -2.51
CA LYS A 2 6.62 -15.47 -2.82
C LYS A 2 6.90 -14.49 -1.67
N ILE A 3 7.19 -13.22 -1.99
CA ILE A 3 7.43 -12.18 -0.99
C ILE A 3 6.11 -11.92 -0.24
N PHE A 4 6.19 -11.88 1.09
CA PHE A 4 5.08 -11.48 1.96
C PHE A 4 5.58 -10.46 2.98
N TYR A 5 4.67 -9.60 3.41
CA TYR A 5 4.90 -8.60 4.44
C TYR A 5 4.17 -9.08 5.69
N GLY A 6 4.95 -9.51 6.67
CA GLY A 6 4.46 -9.94 7.97
C GLY A 6 4.64 -8.86 9.03
N CYS A 7 3.81 -8.92 10.06
CA CYS A 7 3.93 -8.05 11.21
C CYS A 7 5.25 -8.32 11.98
N SER A 8 6.01 -7.27 12.30
CA SER A 8 7.28 -7.39 13.03
C SER A 8 7.12 -7.86 14.49
N ARG A 9 5.88 -7.92 15.00
CA ARG A 9 5.56 -8.28 16.40
C ARG A 9 5.18 -9.75 16.59
N TYR A 10 5.53 -10.63 15.66
CA TYR A 10 5.31 -12.07 15.82
C TYR A 10 5.91 -12.58 17.14
N PRO A 11 5.20 -13.42 17.94
CA PRO A 11 3.93 -14.10 17.68
C PRO A 11 2.66 -13.32 18.11
N LYS A 12 2.80 -12.08 18.61
CA LYS A 12 1.65 -11.28 19.09
C LYS A 12 0.76 -10.73 17.97
N CYS A 13 1.17 -10.92 16.72
CA CYS A 13 0.53 -10.34 15.54
C CYS A 13 0.74 -11.29 14.36
N ASP A 14 -0.33 -11.98 13.95
CA ASP A 14 -0.32 -12.98 12.87
C ASP A 14 -0.65 -12.39 11.49
N TYR A 15 -0.59 -11.05 11.38
CA TYR A 15 -0.96 -10.38 10.14
C TYR A 15 0.12 -10.60 9.07
N ALA A 16 -0.25 -11.27 7.98
CA ALA A 16 0.60 -11.51 6.82
C ALA A 16 -0.14 -11.19 5.52
N VAL A 17 0.47 -10.35 4.68
CA VAL A 17 -0.09 -9.94 3.39
C VAL A 17 0.90 -10.17 2.25
N TRP A 18 0.37 -10.55 1.10
CA TRP A 18 1.15 -10.81 -0.12
C TRP A 18 1.49 -9.54 -0.91
N ASN A 19 0.76 -8.48 -0.64
CA ASN A 19 0.87 -7.20 -1.34
C ASN A 19 1.53 -6.21 -0.39
N LYS A 20 2.23 -5.22 -0.95
CA LYS A 20 2.97 -4.26 -0.15
C LYS A 20 1.99 -3.34 0.59
N PRO A 21 2.02 -3.26 1.93
CA PRO A 21 1.25 -2.28 2.66
C PRO A 21 1.84 -0.89 2.43
N VAL A 22 1.01 0.06 2.05
CA VAL A 22 1.35 1.48 1.91
C VAL A 22 0.67 2.27 3.01
N ASN A 23 1.34 3.30 3.51
CA ASN A 23 0.89 4.14 4.61
C ASN A 23 -0.16 5.15 4.11
N LYS A 24 -1.26 4.63 3.56
CA LYS A 24 -2.34 5.38 2.93
C LYS A 24 -3.66 5.07 3.63
N GLU A 25 -4.34 6.13 4.03
CA GLU A 25 -5.63 6.04 4.71
C GLU A 25 -6.76 5.77 3.72
N CYS A 26 -7.62 4.81 4.04
CA CYS A 26 -8.73 4.44 3.16
C CYS A 26 -9.85 5.49 3.24
N PRO A 27 -10.24 6.15 2.14
CA PRO A 27 -11.30 7.18 2.17
C PRO A 27 -12.70 6.58 2.38
N SER A 28 -12.87 5.26 2.22
CA SER A 28 -14.16 4.58 2.39
C SER A 28 -14.45 4.17 3.83
N CYS A 29 -13.43 3.69 4.56
CA CYS A 29 -13.61 3.17 5.93
C CYS A 29 -12.68 3.79 6.98
N GLY A 30 -11.72 4.64 6.60
CA GLY A 30 -10.76 5.25 7.53
C GLY A 30 -9.64 4.32 7.99
N HIS A 31 -9.42 3.18 7.31
CA HIS A 31 -8.34 2.26 7.68
C HIS A 31 -6.96 2.85 7.40
N TYR A 32 -5.99 2.60 8.29
CA TYR A 32 -4.69 3.27 8.36
C TYR A 32 -3.65 2.88 7.28
N PHE A 33 -3.84 1.75 6.58
CA PHE A 33 -3.02 1.37 5.43
C PHE A 33 -3.85 0.77 4.30
N MET A 34 -3.28 0.75 3.10
CA MET A 34 -3.83 0.04 1.95
C MET A 34 -2.78 -0.87 1.32
N LEU A 35 -3.24 -1.83 0.50
CA LEU A 35 -2.37 -2.79 -0.16
C LEU A 35 -2.13 -2.39 -1.60
N GLU A 36 -0.88 -2.15 -1.95
CA GLU A 36 -0.45 -1.86 -3.31
C GLU A 36 -0.56 -3.11 -4.19
N LYS A 37 -1.32 -2.98 -5.27
CA LYS A 37 -1.45 -3.98 -6.31
C LYS A 37 -1.10 -3.35 -7.65
N ASN A 38 -0.19 -3.99 -8.37
CA ASN A 38 0.12 -3.62 -9.74
C ASN A 38 -0.38 -4.72 -10.68
N THR A 39 -1.27 -4.36 -11.60
CA THR A 39 -1.80 -5.30 -12.59
C THR A 39 -1.63 -4.76 -14.00
N LYS A 40 -1.40 -5.65 -14.96
CA LYS A 40 -1.19 -5.27 -16.36
C LYS A 40 -2.40 -4.59 -17.02
N LYS A 41 -3.61 -4.78 -16.45
CA LYS A 41 -4.87 -4.22 -16.96
C LYS A 41 -5.23 -2.87 -16.33
N ASP A 42 -5.06 -2.75 -15.02
CA ASP A 42 -5.54 -1.59 -14.25
C ASP A 42 -4.40 -0.68 -13.75
N GLY A 43 -3.14 -1.07 -13.99
CA GLY A 43 -1.97 -0.38 -13.48
C GLY A 43 -1.81 -0.52 -11.97
N LEU A 44 -1.15 0.48 -11.38
CA LEU A 44 -0.95 0.62 -9.94
C LEU A 44 -2.26 1.08 -9.28
N HIS A 45 -2.75 0.28 -8.34
CA HIS A 45 -3.92 0.61 -7.53
C HIS A 45 -3.72 0.15 -6.08
N PHE A 46 -4.33 0.85 -5.14
CA PHE A 46 -4.38 0.50 -3.74
C PHE A 46 -5.71 -0.18 -3.42
N LYS A 47 -5.65 -1.32 -2.73
CA LYS A 47 -6.83 -2.04 -2.26
C LYS A 47 -6.87 -2.06 -0.74
N CYS A 48 -7.97 -1.64 -0.14
CA CYS A 48 -8.18 -1.73 1.30
C CYS A 48 -8.42 -3.21 1.72
N PRO A 49 -7.72 -3.72 2.74
CA PRO A 49 -7.95 -5.07 3.25
C PRO A 49 -9.29 -5.22 4.00
N GLU A 50 -9.79 -4.15 4.63
CA GLU A 50 -11.02 -4.20 5.43
C GLU A 50 -12.29 -4.08 4.57
N CYS A 51 -12.43 -3.00 3.80
CA CYS A 51 -13.67 -2.70 3.07
C CYS A 51 -13.63 -3.06 1.58
N ASN A 52 -12.53 -3.65 1.09
CA ASN A 52 -12.30 -3.95 -0.33
C ASN A 52 -12.32 -2.73 -1.28
N PHE A 53 -12.27 -1.49 -0.78
CA PHE A 53 -12.15 -0.30 -1.60
C PHE A 53 -10.91 -0.35 -2.50
N VAL A 54 -11.02 0.13 -3.74
CA VAL A 54 -9.95 0.17 -4.72
C VAL A 54 -9.73 1.59 -5.19
N GLU A 55 -8.52 2.08 -5.05
CA GLU A 55 -8.09 3.41 -5.44
C GLU A 55 -7.00 3.31 -6.52
N LYS A 56 -7.18 3.97 -7.66
CA LYS A 56 -6.17 3.97 -8.73
C LYS A 56 -5.16 5.08 -8.48
N VAL A 57 -3.87 4.77 -8.62
CA VAL A 57 -2.78 5.71 -8.31
C VAL A 57 -2.26 6.26 -9.63
N GLU A 58 -2.52 7.53 -9.91
CA GLU A 58 -1.79 8.25 -10.95
C GLU A 58 -0.41 8.65 -10.41
N GLU A 59 0.63 8.40 -11.20
CA GLU A 59 2.06 8.34 -10.88
C GLU A 59 2.72 9.66 -10.41
N LYS A 60 1.96 10.63 -9.91
CA LYS A 60 2.41 12.03 -9.79
C LYS A 60 3.25 12.37 -8.55
N GLU A 61 3.31 11.53 -7.52
CA GLU A 61 3.76 12.02 -6.18
C GLU A 61 5.17 11.57 -5.74
N THR A 62 5.82 10.63 -6.44
CA THR A 62 7.11 10.08 -5.96
C THR A 62 8.34 10.90 -6.41
N ALA A 63 8.19 11.82 -7.36
CA ALA A 63 9.30 12.62 -7.88
C ALA A 63 9.66 13.82 -6.99
N GLU A 64 8.69 14.41 -6.29
CA GLU A 64 8.87 15.72 -5.63
C GLU A 64 9.72 15.67 -4.35
N ARG A 65 10.04 14.46 -3.83
CA ARG A 65 10.79 14.30 -2.58
C ARG A 65 12.29 14.10 -2.73
N LEU A 66 12.79 13.85 -3.95
CA LEU A 66 14.23 13.82 -4.22
C LEU A 66 14.77 15.19 -4.67
N GLU A 67 13.93 16.05 -5.24
CA GLU A 67 14.34 17.40 -5.67
C GLU A 67 14.62 18.35 -4.49
N ASN A 68 13.94 18.16 -3.36
CA ASN A 68 14.08 19.05 -2.19
C ASN A 68 15.22 18.67 -1.24
N ALA A 69 15.92 17.55 -1.47
CA ALA A 69 17.07 17.14 -0.67
C ALA A 69 18.42 17.68 -1.19
N VAL A 70 18.40 18.39 -2.34
CA VAL A 70 19.58 18.98 -2.99
C VAL A 70 19.47 20.52 -3.03
N LYS A 71 18.91 21.12 -1.96
CA LYS A 71 18.94 22.57 -1.70
C LYS A 71 19.47 22.83 -0.30
#